data_AF-A0A1I0Q6H6-F1
#
_entry.id   AF-A0A1I0Q6H6-F1
#
_cell.length_a   1.000
_cell.length_b   1.000
_cell.length_c   1.000
_cell.angle_alpha   90.00
_cell.angle_beta   90.00
_cell.angle_gamma   90.00
#
_symmetry.space_group_name_H-M   'P 1'
#
loop_
_entity.id
_entity.type
_entity.pdbx_description
1 polymer ?
#
loop_
_entity_poly.entity_id
_entity_poly.type
_entity_poly.pdbx_seq_one_letter_code
_entity_poly.pdbx_strand_id
1 'polypeptide(L)'
;MHWSFEELLAASKAMEKNALEVEDAAIDQLQKGAASNYLVCSLQRASVQKEVIALGFINRCEFLLQSHFPEQKHIFTHLERVFEDKKQADLSKSVRAIRLLNNVLKHGEGRSLDELRKENGLWFAVKSEGEHFFDEGDVSEVESIVDTRGVFLEILFNKMKSVFDSIEEE
;
A
#
# COMPACT_ATOMS: atom_id res chain seq x y z
N MET A 1 23.82 -8.97 -4.26
CA MET A 1 22.70 -9.85 -3.82
C MET A 1 21.44 -9.31 -4.49
N HIS A 2 20.93 -10.00 -5.51
CA HIS A 2 19.64 -9.68 -6.10
C HIS A 2 18.59 -10.52 -5.36
N TRP A 3 17.58 -9.88 -4.79
CA TRP A 3 16.46 -10.57 -4.16
C TRP A 3 15.46 -10.93 -5.26
N SER A 4 14.89 -12.13 -5.21
CA SER A 4 13.74 -12.49 -6.05
C SER A 4 12.47 -11.78 -5.55
N PHE A 5 11.42 -11.77 -6.38
CA PHE A 5 10.11 -11.28 -5.96
C PHE A 5 9.57 -12.08 -4.76
N GLU A 6 9.71 -13.40 -4.77
CA GLU A 6 9.24 -14.28 -3.70
C GLU A 6 9.98 -14.02 -2.37
N GLU A 7 11.29 -13.79 -2.41
CA GLU A 7 12.07 -13.43 -1.21
C GLU A 7 11.63 -12.08 -0.64
N LEU A 8 11.38 -11.09 -1.51
CA LEU A 8 10.86 -9.79 -1.13
C LEU A 8 9.46 -9.92 -0.50
N LEU A 9 8.56 -10.65 -1.16
CA LEU A 9 7.21 -10.88 -0.68
C LEU A 9 7.19 -11.56 0.68
N ALA A 10 8.00 -12.60 0.88
CA ALA A 10 8.13 -13.30 2.15
C ALA A 10 8.64 -12.37 3.27
N ALA A 11 9.67 -11.57 2.99
CA ALA A 11 10.19 -10.60 3.96
C ALA A 11 9.16 -9.52 4.31
N SER A 12 8.47 -8.96 3.31
CA SER A 12 7.44 -7.94 3.54
C SER A 12 6.24 -8.48 4.31
N LYS A 13 5.81 -9.73 4.06
CA LYS A 13 4.77 -10.42 4.86
C LYS A 13 5.21 -10.64 6.31
N ALA A 14 6.48 -10.97 6.56
CA ALA A 14 7.00 -11.09 7.92
C ALA A 14 6.99 -9.73 8.65
N MET A 15 7.31 -8.64 7.95
CA MET A 15 7.24 -7.28 8.51
C MET A 15 5.79 -6.84 8.77
N GLU A 16 4.86 -7.15 7.87
CA GLU A 16 3.43 -6.91 8.03
C GLU A 16 2.90 -7.64 9.27
N LYS A 17 3.22 -8.93 9.42
CA LYS A 17 2.80 -9.73 10.56
C LYS A 17 3.19 -9.07 11.90
N ASN A 18 4.42 -8.58 12.00
CA ASN A 18 4.87 -7.88 13.22
C ASN A 18 4.07 -6.59 13.47
N ALA A 19 3.69 -5.85 12.41
CA ALA A 19 2.88 -4.64 12.55
C ALA A 19 1.45 -4.96 13.00
N LEU A 20 0.85 -6.03 12.46
CA LEU A 20 -0.48 -6.52 12.84
C LEU A 20 -0.51 -7.02 14.28
N GLU A 21 0.51 -7.75 14.74
CA GLU A 21 0.58 -8.21 16.13
C GLU A 21 0.60 -7.04 17.14
N VAL A 22 1.29 -5.95 16.81
CA VAL A 22 1.30 -4.71 17.62
C VAL A 22 -0.06 -4.02 17.60
N GLU A 23 -0.68 -3.93 16.43
CA GLU A 23 -2.00 -3.33 16.23
C GLU A 23 -3.07 -4.10 17.02
N ASP A 24 -3.16 -5.42 16.83
CA ASP A 24 -4.12 -6.31 17.50
C ASP A 24 -3.98 -6.26 19.02
N ALA A 25 -2.75 -6.30 19.54
CA ALA A 25 -2.49 -6.22 20.98
C ALA A 25 -2.88 -4.86 21.58
N ALA A 26 -2.76 -3.78 20.82
CA ALA A 26 -3.18 -2.45 21.25
C ALA A 26 -4.71 -2.30 21.21
N ILE A 27 -5.36 -2.79 20.14
CA ILE A 27 -6.82 -2.79 20.00
C ILE A 27 -7.48 -3.61 21.13
N ASP A 28 -7.00 -4.82 21.39
CA ASP A 28 -7.54 -5.69 22.44
C ASP A 28 -7.49 -5.03 23.83
N GLN A 29 -6.40 -4.33 24.14
CA GLN A 29 -6.27 -3.62 25.40
C GLN A 29 -7.18 -2.38 25.49
N LEU A 30 -7.29 -1.61 24.40
CA LEU A 30 -8.19 -0.46 24.32
C LEU A 30 -9.65 -0.90 24.50
N GLN A 31 -10.07 -1.99 23.85
CA GLN A 31 -11.41 -2.56 23.95
C GLN A 31 -11.75 -3.04 25.38
N LYS A 32 -10.74 -3.43 26.16
CA LYS A 32 -10.89 -3.78 27.58
C LYS A 32 -11.02 -2.56 28.51
N GLY A 33 -11.12 -1.35 27.95
CA GLY A 33 -11.34 -0.11 28.67
C GLY A 33 -10.07 0.59 29.15
N ALA A 34 -8.91 0.23 28.62
CA ALA A 34 -7.65 0.90 28.96
C ALA A 34 -7.59 2.28 28.29
N ALA A 35 -7.88 3.36 29.03
CA ALA A 35 -7.56 4.71 28.58
C ALA A 35 -6.04 4.93 28.66
N SER A 36 -5.32 4.76 27.55
CA SER A 36 -3.86 4.80 27.52
C SER A 36 -3.30 5.47 26.27
N ASN A 37 -2.68 6.64 26.44
CA ASN A 37 -1.94 7.33 25.37
C ASN A 37 -0.87 6.43 24.75
N TYR A 38 -0.29 5.50 25.52
CA TYR A 38 0.70 4.56 25.00
C TYR A 38 0.12 3.60 23.96
N LEU A 39 -1.10 3.11 24.17
CA LEU A 39 -1.78 2.20 23.22
C LEU A 39 -2.17 2.94 21.95
N VAL A 40 -2.67 4.17 22.09
CA VAL A 40 -2.94 5.08 20.97
C VAL A 40 -1.68 5.32 20.13
N CYS A 41 -0.55 5.67 20.76
CA CYS A 41 0.73 5.83 20.06
C CYS A 41 1.22 4.53 19.41
N SER A 42 0.88 3.37 19.97
CA SER A 42 1.22 2.07 19.39
C SER A 42 0.45 1.81 18.09
N LEU A 43 -0.85 2.13 18.05
CA LEU A 43 -1.65 2.08 16.82
C LEU A 43 -1.10 3.03 15.75
N GLN A 44 -0.78 4.26 16.15
CA GLN A 44 -0.19 5.24 15.25
C GLN A 44 1.14 4.74 14.65
N ARG A 45 2.01 4.15 15.47
CA ARG A 45 3.27 3.54 15.00
C ARG A 45 3.02 2.37 14.05
N ALA A 46 2.04 1.52 14.33
CA ALA A 46 1.70 0.41 13.44
C ALA A 46 1.24 0.93 12.06
N SER A 47 0.43 1.99 12.01
CA SER A 47 0.02 2.64 10.75
C SER A 47 1.23 3.16 9.96
N VAL A 48 2.10 3.95 10.61
CA VAL A 48 3.32 4.47 9.95
C VAL A 48 4.22 3.34 9.47
N GLN A 49 4.40 2.28 10.27
CA GLN A 49 5.19 1.13 9.89
C GLN A 49 4.64 0.45 8.63
N LYS A 50 3.31 0.33 8.50
CA LYS A 50 2.67 -0.27 7.31
C LYS A 50 2.86 0.59 6.07
N GLU A 51 2.81 1.91 6.18
CA GLU A 51 3.14 2.81 5.06
C GLU A 51 4.59 2.66 4.61
N VAL A 52 5.53 2.57 5.55
CA VAL A 52 6.95 2.34 5.25
C VAL A 52 7.15 0.99 4.56
N ILE A 53 6.46 -0.07 5.01
CA ILE A 53 6.47 -1.39 4.37
C ILE A 53 5.92 -1.29 2.94
N ALA A 54 4.76 -0.66 2.75
CA ALA A 54 4.14 -0.50 1.44
C ALA A 54 5.04 0.24 0.46
N LEU A 55 5.58 1.39 0.87
CA LEU A 55 6.48 2.20 0.07
C LEU A 55 7.76 1.43 -0.30
N GLY A 56 8.37 0.74 0.67
CA GLY A 56 9.56 -0.08 0.46
C GLY A 56 9.29 -1.24 -0.50
N PHE A 57 8.18 -1.96 -0.31
CA PHE A 57 7.77 -3.08 -1.14
C PHE A 57 7.51 -2.64 -2.58
N ILE A 58 6.73 -1.57 -2.78
CA ILE A 58 6.40 -1.06 -4.13
C ILE A 58 7.67 -0.61 -4.85
N ASN A 59 8.54 0.18 -4.21
CA ASN A 59 9.78 0.65 -4.84
C ASN A 59 10.72 -0.51 -5.17
N ARG A 60 10.77 -1.55 -4.34
CA ARG A 60 11.59 -2.71 -4.61
C ARG A 60 11.01 -3.55 -5.77
N CYS A 61 9.70 -3.69 -5.84
CA CYS A 61 9.01 -4.30 -6.97
C CYS A 61 9.25 -3.51 -8.26
N GLU A 62 9.17 -2.17 -8.21
CA GLU A 62 9.47 -1.30 -9.34
C GLU A 62 10.89 -1.57 -9.90
N PHE A 63 11.88 -1.68 -9.03
CA PHE A 63 13.25 -2.04 -9.41
C PHE A 63 13.35 -3.44 -10.04
N LEU A 64 12.66 -4.44 -9.49
CA LEU A 64 12.65 -5.80 -10.03
C LEU A 64 11.98 -5.85 -11.41
N LEU A 65 10.83 -5.19 -11.57
CA LEU A 65 10.14 -5.07 -12.85
C LEU A 65 11.01 -4.34 -13.88
N GLN A 66 11.67 -3.26 -13.49
CA GLN A 66 12.57 -2.52 -14.37
C GLN A 66 13.79 -3.35 -14.80
N SER A 67 14.19 -4.35 -14.00
CA SER A 67 15.24 -5.30 -14.39
C SER A 67 14.78 -6.26 -15.50
N HIS A 68 13.48 -6.57 -15.58
CA HIS A 68 12.89 -7.35 -16.67
C HIS A 68 12.66 -6.49 -17.93
N PHE A 69 12.44 -5.18 -17.76
CA PHE A 69 12.21 -4.23 -18.84
C PHE A 69 13.21 -3.06 -18.79
N PRO A 70 14.51 -3.31 -19.07
CA PRO A 70 15.58 -2.34 -18.83
C PRO A 70 15.43 -1.04 -19.63
N GLU A 71 14.78 -1.09 -20.79
CA GLU A 71 14.53 0.08 -21.64
C GLU A 71 13.39 0.98 -21.11
N GLN A 72 12.63 0.53 -20.11
CA GLN A 72 11.44 1.22 -19.61
C GLN A 72 11.77 2.01 -18.35
N LYS A 73 11.96 3.33 -18.51
CA LYS A 73 12.21 4.25 -17.38
C LYS A 73 11.03 4.38 -16.41
N HIS A 74 9.81 4.28 -16.92
CA HIS A 74 8.56 4.44 -16.16
C HIS A 74 7.77 3.14 -16.18
N ILE A 75 8.26 2.14 -15.44
CA ILE A 75 7.82 0.75 -15.60
C ILE A 75 6.32 0.56 -15.32
N PHE A 76 5.76 1.18 -14.29
CA PHE A 76 4.32 1.05 -14.03
C PHE A 76 3.45 1.66 -15.15
N THR A 77 3.85 2.79 -15.74
CA THR A 77 3.13 3.37 -16.89
C THR A 77 3.26 2.49 -18.13
N HIS A 78 4.39 1.82 -18.32
CA HIS A 78 4.55 0.84 -19.37
C HIS A 78 3.62 -0.36 -19.16
N LEU A 79 3.61 -0.95 -17.96
CA LEU A 79 2.76 -2.10 -17.63
C LEU A 79 1.26 -1.78 -17.70
N GLU A 80 0.85 -0.57 -17.31
CA GLU A 80 -0.53 -0.09 -17.48
C GLU A 80 -0.99 -0.24 -18.94
N ARG A 81 -0.16 0.22 -19.90
CA ARG A 81 -0.43 0.10 -21.34
C ARG A 81 -0.39 -1.34 -21.84
N VAL A 82 0.59 -2.13 -21.38
CA VAL A 82 0.69 -3.55 -21.76
C VAL A 82 -0.60 -4.30 -21.37
N PHE A 83 -1.11 -4.08 -20.16
CA PHE A 83 -2.34 -4.72 -19.71
C PHE A 83 -3.60 -4.16 -20.38
N GLU A 84 -3.63 -2.88 -20.77
CA GLU A 84 -4.68 -2.32 -21.63
C GLU A 84 -4.71 -2.99 -23.00
N ASP A 85 -3.57 -3.12 -23.65
CA ASP A 85 -3.42 -3.75 -24.97
C ASP A 85 -3.82 -5.23 -24.95
N LYS A 86 -3.51 -5.93 -23.85
CA LYS A 86 -3.95 -7.31 -23.57
C LYS A 86 -5.42 -7.43 -23.15
N LYS A 87 -6.15 -6.32 -23.03
CA LYS A 87 -7.55 -6.27 -22.53
C LYS A 87 -7.70 -6.81 -21.10
N GLN A 88 -6.64 -6.76 -20.29
CA GLN A 88 -6.64 -7.14 -18.87
C GLN A 88 -6.93 -5.91 -18.00
N ALA A 89 -8.16 -5.40 -18.08
CA ALA A 89 -8.57 -4.14 -17.47
C ALA A 89 -8.33 -4.08 -15.95
N ASP A 90 -8.52 -5.19 -15.22
CA ASP A 90 -8.32 -5.24 -13.78
C ASP A 90 -6.85 -5.13 -13.37
N LEU A 91 -5.94 -5.69 -14.17
CA LEU A 91 -4.48 -5.55 -13.95
C LEU A 91 -4.02 -4.14 -14.28
N SER A 92 -4.48 -3.56 -15.40
CA SER A 92 -4.19 -2.16 -15.74
C SER A 92 -4.62 -1.21 -14.61
N LYS A 93 -5.85 -1.34 -14.11
CA LYS A 93 -6.35 -0.56 -12.97
C LYS A 93 -5.52 -0.78 -11.71
N SER A 94 -5.13 -2.01 -11.43
CA SER A 94 -4.31 -2.33 -10.25
C SER A 94 -2.93 -1.69 -10.34
N VAL A 95 -2.27 -1.76 -11.50
CA VAL A 95 -0.98 -1.10 -11.76
C VAL A 95 -1.10 0.42 -11.62
N ARG A 96 -2.15 1.01 -12.20
CA ARG A 96 -2.41 2.44 -12.08
C ARG A 96 -2.59 2.85 -10.62
N ALA A 97 -3.42 2.13 -9.86
CA ALA A 97 -3.66 2.40 -8.45
C ALA A 97 -2.36 2.28 -7.62
N ILE A 98 -1.53 1.26 -7.87
CA ILE A 98 -0.23 1.09 -7.21
C ILE A 98 0.73 2.24 -7.54
N ARG A 99 0.79 2.68 -8.81
CA ARG A 99 1.61 3.81 -9.24
C ARG A 99 1.21 5.10 -8.53
N LEU A 100 -0.09 5.39 -8.48
CA LEU A 100 -0.61 6.58 -7.81
C LEU A 100 -0.39 6.51 -6.29
N LEU A 101 -0.64 5.34 -5.68
CA LEU A 101 -0.36 5.09 -4.26
C LEU A 101 1.11 5.36 -3.93
N ASN A 102 2.04 4.84 -4.74
CA ASN A 102 3.48 5.07 -4.53
C ASN A 102 3.82 6.57 -4.52
N ASN A 103 3.24 7.33 -5.45
CA ASN A 103 3.45 8.77 -5.52
C ASN A 103 2.87 9.50 -4.30
N VAL A 104 1.68 9.10 -3.84
CA VAL A 104 1.06 9.68 -2.64
C VAL A 104 1.87 9.36 -1.39
N LEU A 105 2.34 8.12 -1.22
CA LEU A 105 3.20 7.76 -0.08
C LEU A 105 4.56 8.49 -0.10
N LYS A 106 5.05 8.89 -1.28
CA LYS A 106 6.32 9.65 -1.41
C LYS A 106 6.16 11.16 -1.21
N HIS A 107 5.08 11.72 -1.72
CA HIS A 107 4.95 13.18 -1.90
C HIS A 107 3.78 13.80 -1.14
N GLY A 108 2.88 12.97 -0.62
CA GLY A 108 1.66 13.40 0.03
C GLY A 108 0.67 14.00 -0.97
N GLU A 109 0.24 15.23 -0.70
CA GLU A 109 -0.76 15.93 -1.50
C GLU A 109 -0.29 16.28 -2.91
N GLY A 110 -1.24 16.33 -3.85
CA GLY A 110 -1.01 16.76 -5.22
C GLY A 110 -1.75 15.89 -6.24
N ARG A 111 -1.32 15.98 -7.50
CA ARG A 111 -2.05 15.39 -8.64
C ARG A 111 -2.37 13.90 -8.47
N SER A 112 -1.46 13.11 -7.92
CA SER A 112 -1.70 11.67 -7.73
C SER A 112 -2.77 11.38 -6.67
N LEU A 113 -2.87 12.22 -5.64
CA LEU A 113 -3.95 12.16 -4.66
C LEU A 113 -5.28 12.56 -5.29
N ASP A 114 -5.30 13.64 -6.07
CA ASP A 114 -6.50 14.10 -6.78
C ASP A 114 -7.03 13.06 -7.78
N GLU A 115 -6.13 12.30 -8.41
CA GLU A 115 -6.49 11.18 -9.28
C GLU A 115 -7.09 10.02 -8.48
N LEU A 116 -6.46 9.62 -7.36
CA LEU A 116 -7.00 8.55 -6.51
C LEU A 116 -8.39 8.89 -5.97
N ARG A 117 -8.63 10.13 -5.53
CA ARG A 117 -9.94 10.58 -5.03
C ARG A 117 -11.06 10.49 -6.07
N LYS A 118 -10.72 10.48 -7.36
CA LYS A 118 -11.69 10.37 -8.47
C LYS A 118 -11.89 8.93 -8.93
N GLU A 119 -11.04 8.00 -8.48
CA GLU A 119 -11.08 6.60 -8.90
C GLU A 119 -12.13 5.85 -8.08
N ASN A 120 -13.03 5.15 -8.77
CA ASN A 120 -14.02 4.30 -8.11
C ASN A 120 -13.47 2.88 -7.94
N GLY A 121 -13.77 2.25 -6.81
CA GLY A 121 -13.41 0.85 -6.57
C GLY A 121 -11.94 0.62 -6.23
N LEU A 122 -11.27 1.63 -5.65
CA LEU A 122 -9.98 1.42 -4.99
C LEU A 122 -10.13 0.38 -3.88
N TRP A 123 -9.11 -0.46 -3.74
CA TRP A 123 -9.04 -1.49 -2.70
C TRP A 123 -8.45 -0.97 -1.37
N PHE A 124 -8.24 0.35 -1.29
CA PHE A 124 -7.81 1.07 -0.10
C PHE A 124 -8.55 2.41 -0.02
N ALA A 125 -8.71 2.94 1.19
CA ALA A 125 -9.35 4.23 1.41
C ALA A 125 -8.31 5.37 1.35
N VAL A 126 -8.76 6.52 0.85
CA VAL A 126 -7.95 7.74 0.70
C VAL A 126 -8.73 8.88 1.32
N LYS A 127 -8.09 9.70 2.16
CA LYS A 127 -8.76 10.84 2.81
C LYS A 127 -9.25 11.85 1.79
N SER A 128 -10.50 12.31 1.91
CA SER A 128 -10.98 13.52 1.24
C SER A 128 -10.44 14.79 1.90
N GLU A 129 -10.58 15.95 1.26
CA GLU A 129 -10.18 17.22 1.88
C GLU A 129 -11.01 17.50 3.15
N GLY A 130 -10.33 17.72 4.27
CA GLY A 130 -10.97 17.98 5.56
C GLY A 130 -11.66 16.76 6.19
N GLU A 131 -11.47 15.57 5.63
CA GLU A 131 -12.03 14.32 6.17
C GLU A 131 -11.03 13.64 7.10
N HIS A 132 -11.54 13.16 8.22
CA HIS A 132 -10.83 12.24 9.11
C HIS A 132 -11.26 10.82 8.76
N PHE A 133 -10.35 9.84 8.90
CA PHE A 133 -10.74 8.43 8.79
C PHE A 133 -11.64 7.96 9.94
N PHE A 134 -11.92 8.84 10.90
CA PHE A 134 -12.60 8.55 12.15
C PHE A 134 -13.55 9.66 12.59
N ASP A 135 -14.49 9.30 13.46
CA ASP A 135 -15.44 10.21 14.09
C ASP A 135 -14.81 11.00 15.25
N GLU A 136 -15.52 12.06 15.68
CA GLU A 136 -15.13 12.98 16.75
C GLU A 136 -14.74 12.23 18.05
N GLY A 137 -13.45 12.29 18.42
CA GLY A 137 -12.90 11.68 19.64
C GLY A 137 -11.85 10.58 19.44
N ASP A 138 -11.57 10.17 18.20
CA ASP A 138 -10.49 9.22 17.92
C ASP A 138 -9.12 9.91 17.80
N VAL A 139 -8.26 9.67 18.79
CA VAL A 139 -6.89 10.21 18.86
C VAL A 139 -5.84 9.27 18.26
N SER A 140 -6.24 8.08 17.80
CA SER A 140 -5.35 7.06 17.19
C SER A 140 -5.06 7.35 15.73
N GLU A 141 -5.73 8.33 15.14
CA GLU A 141 -5.47 8.78 13.79
C GLU A 141 -4.03 9.30 13.67
N VAL A 142 -3.34 8.82 12.64
CA VAL A 142 -2.10 9.43 12.14
C VAL A 142 -2.51 10.40 11.03
N GLU A 143 -1.77 11.49 10.88
CA GLU A 143 -1.80 12.31 9.65
C GLU A 143 -1.29 11.49 8.45
N SER A 144 -2.09 10.51 8.02
CA SER A 144 -1.88 9.71 6.84
C SER A 144 -2.99 9.98 5.84
N ILE A 145 -2.62 10.04 4.57
CA ILE A 145 -3.54 10.24 3.44
C ILE A 145 -4.22 8.93 3.04
N VAL A 146 -3.61 7.79 3.37
CA VAL A 146 -4.05 6.45 2.96
C VAL A 146 -4.38 5.61 4.19
N ASP A 147 -5.52 4.94 4.19
CA ASP A 147 -5.86 4.02 5.25
C ASP A 147 -5.08 2.72 5.10
N THR A 148 -4.11 2.50 5.97
CA THR A 148 -3.29 1.28 5.98
C THR A 148 -3.74 0.23 7.00
N ARG A 149 -4.91 0.42 7.62
CA ARG A 149 -5.49 -0.51 8.60
C ARG A 149 -5.97 -1.81 7.96
N GLY A 150 -6.10 -2.84 8.78
CA GLY A 150 -6.61 -4.15 8.36
C GLY A 150 -5.80 -4.78 7.23
N VAL A 151 -6.50 -5.18 6.16
CA VAL A 151 -5.97 -6.01 5.05
C VAL A 151 -5.23 -5.24 3.96
N PHE A 152 -4.86 -3.97 4.20
CA PHE A 152 -4.25 -3.09 3.20
C PHE A 152 -2.98 -3.69 2.55
N LEU A 153 -2.03 -4.13 3.38
CA LEU A 153 -0.75 -4.68 2.90
C LEU A 153 -0.96 -6.03 2.20
N GLU A 154 -1.77 -6.92 2.79
CA GLU A 154 -2.16 -8.19 2.15
C GLU A 154 -2.72 -7.97 0.74
N ILE A 155 -3.66 -7.04 0.55
CA ILE A 155 -4.23 -6.76 -0.76
C ILE A 155 -3.16 -6.19 -1.70
N LEU A 156 -2.35 -5.22 -1.25
CA LEU A 156 -1.25 -4.66 -2.04
C LEU A 156 -0.31 -5.77 -2.54
N PHE A 157 0.08 -6.68 -1.65
CA PHE A 157 0.97 -7.79 -1.96
C PHE A 157 0.35 -8.73 -2.99
N ASN A 158 -0.93 -9.08 -2.83
CA ASN A 158 -1.64 -9.93 -3.78
C ASN A 158 -1.79 -9.26 -5.15
N LYS A 159 -2.10 -7.96 -5.20
CA LYS A 159 -2.18 -7.19 -6.45
C LYS A 159 -0.84 -7.14 -7.17
N MET A 160 0.25 -6.91 -6.45
CA MET A 160 1.59 -6.92 -7.04
C MET A 160 1.99 -8.32 -7.51
N LYS A 161 1.66 -9.37 -6.75
CA LYS A 161 1.89 -10.75 -7.18
C LYS A 161 1.18 -11.05 -8.50
N SER A 162 -0.09 -10.66 -8.65
CA SER A 162 -0.80 -10.84 -9.92
C SER A 162 -0.14 -10.13 -11.09
N VAL A 163 0.52 -8.97 -10.85
CA VAL A 163 1.31 -8.27 -11.87
C VAL A 163 2.54 -9.09 -12.27
N PHE A 164 3.31 -9.61 -11.30
CA PHE A 164 4.49 -10.44 -11.58
C PHE A 164 4.11 -11.74 -12.29
N ASP A 165 3.09 -12.45 -11.79
CA ASP A 165 2.60 -13.69 -12.39
C ASP A 165 2.23 -13.49 -13.87
N SER A 166 1.59 -12.36 -14.20
CA SER A 166 1.16 -12.05 -15.58
C SER A 166 2.30 -11.65 -16.52
N ILE A 167 3.48 -11.35 -15.98
CA ILE A 167 4.68 -11.00 -16.75
C ILE A 167 5.56 -12.24 -16.98
N GLU A 168 5.61 -13.16 -16.01
CA GLU A 168 6.38 -14.41 -16.13
C GLU A 168 5.74 -15.45 -17.07
N GLU A 169 4.45 -15.28 -17.41
CA GLU A 169 3.74 -16.08 -18.41
C GLU A 169 4.04 -15.69 -19.88
N GLU A 170 4.90 -14.67 -20.13
CA GLU A 170 5.40 -14.26 -21.46
C GLU A 170 6.79 -14.79 -21.79
#